data_AF-A0A828XQV4-F1
#
_entry.id   AF-A0A828XQV4-F1
#
_cell.length_a   1.000
_cell.length_b   1.000
_cell.length_c   1.000
_cell.angle_alpha   90.00
_cell.angle_beta   90.00
_cell.angle_gamma   90.00
#
_symmetry.space_group_name_H-M   'P 1'
#
loop_
_entity.id
_entity.type
_entity.pdbx_description
1 polymer ?
#
loop_
_entity_poly.entity_id
_entity_poly.type
_entity_poly.pdbx_seq_one_letter_code
_entity_poly.pdbx_strand_id
1 'polypeptide(L)'
;MELKWGDKTYKKTSREGETVFERDYDGKGTKEYIRVTKDGLIEQRIKWPGQFGDFMAGQLSGEKIKHFNTRGEEVQLQPAKIVRDGGSQKLPFDPVDTKIANAAIERVKGDYEKQLRADYANNKKLKLTPEQIETRIKADVEVYNRVADRTFKNSYTDKNGNPIPFGSDEFLKKLASPEFNGQDKTDRPDGMEGPVKVVIEYMRAKHPDGKGYVPNLAPWNEKIAGHKENLKNLSAELETTRKNPELSDKAKATFEKELAKKMEVETKALHSEENARRKRMEEFQKSATLIFGKGANGEYAVSSDVIAKQTKAAICRVDTNYLQSRANGRMEASFGDYLLNKIEMGDIRPGTDQKKGLVWDNAHLKGYENTYPRKDDIDGGSFNAANAYTGEPLKYEYIQEITAGMKPGQVYQVWTDTDSYGNPDRVSSTPGPNHYYEFGMNQAGQLVYYNHTEQPVKYFDANGKPRLLEFGQPIPKEAWPYLRVFRVYK
;
A
#
# COMPACT_ATOMS: atom_id res chain seq x y z
N MET A 1 -34.29 -10.54 -10.92
CA MET A 1 -33.43 -10.82 -12.09
C MET A 1 -32.57 -12.02 -11.72
N GLU A 2 -32.59 -13.07 -12.52
CA GLU A 2 -31.85 -14.32 -12.28
C GLU A 2 -30.66 -14.39 -13.23
N LEU A 3 -29.53 -14.94 -12.76
CA LEU A 3 -28.37 -15.21 -13.60
C LEU A 3 -28.37 -16.71 -13.95
N LYS A 4 -28.25 -17.05 -15.23
CA LYS A 4 -28.04 -18.42 -15.68
C LYS A 4 -26.59 -18.59 -16.13
N TRP A 5 -25.91 -19.61 -15.62
CA TRP A 5 -24.56 -19.97 -16.04
C TRP A 5 -24.47 -21.49 -16.20
N GLY A 6 -24.30 -21.94 -17.43
CA GLY A 6 -24.46 -23.36 -17.77
C GLY A 6 -25.89 -23.83 -17.47
N ASP A 7 -26.00 -24.94 -16.76
CA ASP A 7 -27.24 -25.54 -16.27
C ASP A 7 -27.74 -24.93 -14.94
N LYS A 8 -26.99 -23.99 -14.36
CA LYS A 8 -27.26 -23.43 -13.03
C LYS A 8 -28.02 -22.11 -13.11
N THR A 9 -28.94 -21.92 -12.18
CA THR A 9 -29.68 -20.65 -11.99
C THR A 9 -29.37 -20.06 -10.63
N TYR A 10 -29.01 -18.77 -10.61
CA TYR A 10 -28.65 -18.02 -9.42
C TYR A 10 -29.62 -16.87 -9.19
N LYS A 11 -29.95 -16.63 -7.93
CA LYS A 11 -30.81 -15.51 -7.50
C LYS A 11 -29.94 -14.30 -7.17
N LYS A 12 -30.26 -13.16 -7.78
CA LYS A 12 -29.61 -11.88 -7.45
C LYS A 12 -29.92 -11.50 -6.00
N THR A 13 -28.89 -11.16 -5.25
CA THR A 13 -28.91 -10.67 -3.87
C THR A 13 -27.90 -9.53 -3.70
N SER A 14 -27.85 -8.92 -2.52
CA SER A 14 -26.87 -7.90 -2.16
C SER A 14 -26.17 -8.30 -0.87
N ARG A 15 -24.84 -8.22 -0.85
CA ARG A 15 -24.01 -8.40 0.35
C ARG A 15 -22.90 -7.36 0.34
N GLU A 16 -22.68 -6.71 1.49
CA GLU A 16 -21.59 -5.72 1.68
C GLU A 16 -21.60 -4.61 0.62
N GLY A 17 -22.79 -4.22 0.12
CA GLY A 17 -22.96 -3.20 -0.91
C GLY A 17 -22.73 -3.69 -2.35
N GLU A 18 -22.33 -4.95 -2.55
CA GLU A 18 -22.10 -5.53 -3.86
C GLU A 18 -23.26 -6.42 -4.34
N THR A 19 -23.50 -6.41 -5.65
CA THR A 19 -24.44 -7.35 -6.27
C THR A 19 -23.79 -8.73 -6.35
N VAL A 20 -24.40 -9.71 -5.68
CA VAL A 20 -23.97 -11.11 -5.69
C VAL A 20 -25.13 -11.96 -6.20
N PHE A 21 -24.82 -13.08 -6.86
CA PHE A 21 -25.79 -14.07 -7.30
C PHE A 21 -25.59 -15.35 -6.49
N GLU A 22 -26.57 -15.76 -5.70
CA GLU A 22 -26.46 -16.97 -4.87
C GLU A 22 -27.32 -18.12 -5.40
N ARG A 23 -26.87 -19.34 -5.14
CA ARG A 23 -27.71 -20.53 -5.21
C ARG A 23 -27.37 -21.49 -4.07
N ASP A 24 -28.30 -22.39 -3.80
CA ASP A 24 -28.00 -23.58 -3.00
C ASP A 24 -27.18 -24.54 -3.87
N TYR A 25 -25.99 -24.91 -3.39
CA TYR A 25 -25.05 -25.75 -4.15
C TYR A 25 -25.49 -27.21 -4.14
N ASP A 26 -25.92 -27.71 -2.98
CA ASP A 26 -26.20 -29.12 -2.72
C ASP A 26 -27.55 -29.38 -2.01
N GLY A 27 -28.31 -28.35 -1.67
CA GLY A 27 -29.57 -28.48 -0.91
C GLY A 27 -29.37 -28.82 0.57
N LYS A 28 -28.13 -28.77 1.06
CA LYS A 28 -27.73 -29.18 2.43
C LYS A 28 -27.07 -28.03 3.20
N GLY A 29 -27.30 -26.79 2.77
CA GLY A 29 -26.78 -25.58 3.41
C GLY A 29 -25.46 -25.08 2.83
N THR A 30 -24.86 -25.78 1.85
CA THR A 30 -23.72 -25.24 1.10
C THR A 30 -24.22 -24.17 0.12
N LYS A 31 -23.70 -22.96 0.24
CA LYS A 31 -24.05 -21.83 -0.62
C LYS A 31 -22.97 -21.61 -1.66
N GLU A 32 -23.38 -21.50 -2.92
CA GLU A 32 -22.52 -21.03 -4.01
C GLU A 32 -22.90 -19.60 -4.35
N TYR A 33 -21.91 -18.72 -4.34
CA TYR A 33 -22.01 -17.31 -4.67
C TYR A 33 -21.21 -17.04 -5.92
N ILE A 34 -21.77 -16.17 -6.76
CA ILE A 34 -21.10 -15.62 -7.92
C ILE A 34 -21.18 -14.11 -7.88
N ARG A 35 -20.06 -13.45 -8.11
CA ARG A 35 -20.05 -12.02 -8.39
C ARG A 35 -19.11 -11.73 -9.54
N VAL A 36 -19.35 -10.60 -10.21
CA VAL A 36 -18.35 -10.00 -11.07
C VAL A 36 -17.45 -9.14 -10.18
N THR A 37 -16.16 -9.42 -10.16
CA THR A 37 -15.18 -8.67 -9.37
C THR A 37 -14.92 -7.30 -9.99
N LYS A 38 -14.25 -6.41 -9.25
CA LYS A 38 -13.76 -5.11 -9.78
C LYS A 38 -12.90 -5.29 -11.05
N ASP A 39 -12.22 -6.42 -11.17
CA ASP A 39 -11.37 -6.79 -12.30
C ASP A 39 -12.15 -7.32 -13.52
N GLY A 40 -13.49 -7.38 -13.46
CA GLY A 40 -14.31 -7.98 -14.52
C GLY A 40 -14.22 -9.50 -14.59
N LEU A 41 -13.66 -10.14 -13.57
CA LEU A 41 -13.61 -11.60 -13.44
C LEU A 41 -14.89 -12.12 -12.78
N ILE A 42 -15.22 -13.38 -13.04
CA ILE A 42 -16.30 -14.09 -12.38
C ILE A 42 -15.69 -14.78 -11.16
N GLU A 43 -15.94 -14.28 -9.96
CA GLU A 43 -15.60 -14.97 -8.72
C GLU A 43 -16.70 -15.98 -8.40
N GLN A 44 -16.34 -17.25 -8.26
CA GLN A 44 -17.18 -18.32 -7.75
C GLN A 44 -16.70 -18.70 -6.35
N ARG A 45 -17.59 -18.57 -5.38
CA ARG A 45 -17.31 -18.84 -3.97
C ARG A 45 -18.28 -19.89 -3.45
N ILE A 46 -17.76 -21.01 -2.97
CA ILE A 46 -18.53 -22.10 -2.37
C ILE A 46 -18.26 -22.06 -0.87
N LYS A 47 -19.31 -21.89 -0.07
CA LYS A 47 -19.25 -21.85 1.39
C LYS A 47 -20.12 -22.94 1.96
N TRP A 48 -19.56 -23.82 2.79
CA TRP A 48 -20.31 -24.89 3.44
C TRP A 48 -20.34 -24.71 4.97
N PRO A 49 -21.40 -25.19 5.64
CA PRO A 49 -21.45 -25.21 7.09
C PRO A 49 -20.32 -26.10 7.65
N GLY A 50 -19.78 -25.70 8.81
CA GLY A 50 -18.74 -26.46 9.48
C GLY A 50 -19.21 -27.87 9.87
N GLN A 51 -18.27 -28.79 10.06
CA GLN A 51 -18.51 -30.23 10.26
C GLN A 51 -19.34 -30.58 11.53
N PHE A 52 -19.66 -29.59 12.38
CA PHE A 52 -20.33 -29.77 13.67
C PHE A 52 -21.76 -29.20 13.74
N GLY A 53 -22.34 -28.71 12.63
CA GLY A 53 -23.69 -28.14 12.63
C GLY A 53 -23.85 -26.94 13.58
N ASP A 54 -25.09 -26.46 13.76
CA ASP A 54 -25.44 -25.26 14.54
C ASP A 54 -25.10 -25.31 16.05
N PHE A 55 -24.36 -26.32 16.52
CA PHE A 55 -24.03 -26.52 17.94
C PHE A 55 -22.92 -25.60 18.46
N MET A 56 -22.13 -24.98 17.57
CA MET A 56 -21.06 -24.04 17.92
C MET A 56 -21.14 -22.81 17.00
N ALA A 57 -22.07 -21.89 17.30
CA ALA A 57 -22.19 -20.60 16.63
C ALA A 57 -20.93 -19.75 16.87
N GLY A 58 -19.90 -19.94 16.03
CA GLY A 58 -18.66 -19.16 16.08
C GLY A 58 -17.42 -19.80 15.47
N GLN A 59 -17.40 -21.10 15.12
CA GLN A 59 -16.19 -21.76 14.63
C GLN A 59 -16.30 -22.28 13.18
N LEU A 60 -15.69 -21.50 12.29
CA LEU A 60 -15.12 -21.83 10.97
C LEU A 60 -15.99 -22.65 9.98
N SER A 61 -16.87 -21.95 9.26
CA SER A 61 -17.36 -22.41 7.95
C SER A 61 -16.19 -22.56 6.97
N GLY A 62 -16.13 -23.67 6.23
CA GLY A 62 -15.17 -23.83 5.13
C GLY A 62 -15.58 -23.03 3.90
N GLU A 63 -14.60 -22.48 3.19
CA GLU A 63 -14.81 -21.68 1.98
C GLU A 63 -13.79 -22.07 0.90
N LYS A 64 -14.26 -22.12 -0.35
CA LYS A 64 -13.42 -22.27 -1.55
C LYS A 64 -13.78 -21.18 -2.54
N ILE A 65 -12.77 -20.45 -3.02
CA ILE A 65 -12.94 -19.39 -4.01
C ILE A 65 -12.17 -19.76 -5.27
N LYS A 66 -12.80 -19.54 -6.43
CA LYS A 66 -12.20 -19.63 -7.76
C LYS A 66 -12.55 -18.37 -8.55
N HIS A 67 -11.69 -18.00 -9.49
CA HIS A 67 -11.94 -16.88 -10.39
C HIS A 67 -11.93 -17.38 -11.82
N PHE A 68 -12.75 -16.78 -12.68
CA PHE A 68 -12.82 -17.10 -14.10
C PHE A 68 -12.80 -15.82 -14.93
N ASN A 69 -12.20 -15.85 -16.12
CA ASN A 69 -12.34 -14.75 -17.06
C ASN A 69 -13.71 -14.78 -17.76
N THR A 70 -13.99 -13.78 -18.59
CA THR A 70 -15.25 -13.68 -19.36
C THR A 70 -15.45 -14.80 -20.38
N ARG A 71 -14.41 -15.60 -20.66
CA ARG A 71 -14.46 -16.81 -21.52
C ARG A 71 -14.72 -18.10 -20.72
N GLY A 72 -14.80 -18.02 -19.38
CA GLY A 72 -15.02 -19.17 -18.51
C GLY A 72 -13.76 -19.96 -18.16
N GLU A 73 -12.57 -19.44 -18.46
CA GLU A 73 -11.29 -20.07 -18.13
C GLU A 73 -10.91 -19.74 -16.68
N GLU A 74 -10.51 -20.76 -15.89
CA GLU A 74 -10.10 -20.57 -14.49
C GLU A 74 -8.82 -19.74 -14.40
N VAL A 75 -8.87 -18.68 -13.61
CA VAL A 75 -7.76 -17.77 -13.31
C VAL A 75 -7.30 -18.04 -11.88
N GLN A 76 -6.01 -18.34 -11.72
CA GLN A 76 -5.42 -18.50 -10.41
C GLN A 76 -5.12 -17.14 -9.79
N LEU A 77 -6.11 -16.60 -9.07
CA LEU A 77 -5.94 -15.49 -8.16
C LEU A 77 -5.97 -16.00 -6.72
N GLN A 78 -5.19 -15.37 -5.83
CA GLN A 78 -5.38 -15.57 -4.40
C GLN A 78 -6.78 -15.06 -3.97
N PRO A 79 -7.37 -15.62 -2.90
CA PRO A 79 -8.67 -15.19 -2.37
C PRO A 79 -8.58 -13.89 -1.57
N ALA A 80 -9.34 -12.86 -1.98
CA ALA A 80 -9.33 -11.49 -1.45
C ALA A 80 -9.03 -11.37 0.07
N LYS A 81 -7.76 -11.14 0.41
CA LYS A 81 -7.35 -10.63 1.73
C LYS A 81 -7.10 -9.13 1.67
N ILE A 82 -8.12 -8.37 2.06
CA ILE A 82 -7.94 -6.95 2.39
C ILE A 82 -7.34 -6.89 3.79
N VAL A 83 -6.05 -6.56 3.87
CA VAL A 83 -5.35 -6.28 5.14
C VAL A 83 -4.80 -4.86 5.10
N ARG A 84 -4.74 -4.21 6.27
CA ARG A 84 -4.44 -2.77 6.43
C ARG A 84 -2.99 -2.39 6.12
N ASP A 85 -2.08 -3.32 6.34
CA ASP A 85 -0.69 -3.37 5.93
C ASP A 85 -0.31 -4.86 6.00
N GLY A 86 0.79 -5.29 5.38
CA GLY A 86 1.20 -6.70 5.38
C GLY A 86 1.53 -7.31 6.76
N GLY A 87 0.97 -6.81 7.87
CA GLY A 87 1.14 -7.34 9.23
C GLY A 87 0.03 -7.00 10.25
N SER A 88 -0.85 -6.02 10.04
CA SER A 88 -1.83 -5.59 11.04
C SER A 88 -3.21 -6.22 10.88
N GLN A 89 -3.83 -6.46 12.04
CA GLN A 89 -5.10 -7.14 12.19
C GLN A 89 -6.24 -6.45 11.42
N LYS A 90 -6.95 -7.32 10.69
CA LYS A 90 -8.26 -7.20 10.04
C LYS A 90 -9.13 -6.03 10.52
N LEU A 91 -9.11 -4.92 9.78
CA LEU A 91 -10.30 -4.07 9.70
C LEU A 91 -10.77 -4.09 8.24
N PRO A 92 -12.07 -4.37 7.99
CA PRO A 92 -12.62 -4.30 6.64
C PRO A 92 -12.49 -2.86 6.14
N PHE A 93 -11.90 -2.72 4.96
CA PHE A 93 -11.98 -1.48 4.20
C PHE A 93 -13.32 -1.44 3.50
N ASP A 94 -13.99 -0.29 3.48
CA ASP A 94 -15.18 -0.12 2.64
C ASP A 94 -14.77 -0.36 1.19
N PRO A 95 -15.40 -1.29 0.47
CA PRO A 95 -15.03 -1.56 -0.91
C PRO A 95 -15.17 -0.27 -1.73
N VAL A 96 -14.13 0.05 -2.51
CA VAL A 96 -14.18 1.15 -3.48
C VAL A 96 -15.43 1.04 -4.36
N ASP A 97 -16.26 2.08 -4.33
CA ASP A 97 -17.35 2.27 -5.29
C ASP A 97 -16.79 2.32 -6.71
N THR A 98 -17.06 1.27 -7.48
CA THR A 98 -16.54 1.10 -8.84
C THR A 98 -17.06 2.13 -9.83
N LYS A 99 -18.27 2.67 -9.61
CA LYS A 99 -18.84 3.71 -10.46
C LYS A 99 -18.10 5.02 -10.26
N ILE A 100 -17.83 5.38 -9.01
CA ILE A 100 -17.04 6.58 -8.67
C ILE A 100 -15.59 6.41 -9.13
N ALA A 101 -15.00 5.22 -8.94
CA ALA A 101 -13.65 4.92 -9.41
C ALA A 101 -13.51 5.06 -10.93
N ASN A 102 -14.44 4.48 -11.70
CA ASN A 102 -14.43 4.62 -13.16
C ASN A 102 -14.61 6.07 -13.60
N ALA A 103 -15.49 6.83 -12.95
CA ALA A 103 -15.65 8.25 -13.24
C ALA A 103 -14.38 9.06 -12.96
N ALA A 104 -13.67 8.76 -11.85
CA ALA A 104 -12.40 9.38 -11.52
C ALA A 104 -11.31 9.01 -12.54
N ILE A 105 -11.23 7.75 -12.96
CA ILE A 105 -10.30 7.28 -13.99
C ILE A 105 -10.54 8.05 -15.31
N GLU A 106 -11.77 8.07 -15.81
CA GLU A 106 -12.07 8.73 -17.08
C GLU A 106 -11.83 10.24 -17.03
N ARG A 107 -12.11 10.89 -15.88
CA ARG A 107 -11.77 12.29 -15.67
C ARG A 107 -10.27 12.53 -15.78
N VAL A 108 -9.47 11.72 -15.08
CA VAL A 108 -8.01 11.85 -15.06
C VAL A 108 -7.39 11.61 -16.44
N LYS A 109 -7.91 10.64 -17.20
CA LYS A 109 -7.51 10.41 -18.61
C LYS A 109 -7.80 11.62 -19.49
N GLY A 110 -9.03 12.14 -19.42
CA GLY A 110 -9.45 13.29 -20.22
C GLY A 110 -8.70 14.57 -19.88
N ASP A 111 -8.41 14.81 -18.60
CA ASP A 111 -7.64 15.98 -18.15
C ASP A 111 -6.17 15.88 -18.60
N TYR A 112 -5.58 14.68 -18.57
CA TYR A 112 -4.23 14.47 -19.08
C TYR A 112 -4.11 14.72 -20.58
N GLU A 113 -5.02 14.19 -21.40
CA GLU A 113 -5.00 14.43 -22.84
C GLU A 113 -5.12 15.93 -23.16
N LYS A 114 -6.02 16.65 -22.47
CA LYS A 114 -6.17 18.11 -22.63
C LYS A 114 -4.89 18.86 -22.28
N GLN A 115 -4.26 18.50 -21.15
CA GLN A 115 -3.00 19.10 -20.73
C GLN A 115 -1.90 18.86 -21.77
N LEU A 116 -1.76 17.61 -22.23
CA LEU A 116 -0.74 17.24 -23.20
C LEU A 116 -0.93 17.98 -24.54
N ARG A 117 -2.18 18.09 -25.01
CA ARG A 117 -2.52 18.89 -26.20
C ARG A 117 -2.14 20.36 -26.03
N ALA A 118 -2.44 20.95 -24.88
CA ALA A 118 -2.05 22.32 -24.58
C ALA A 118 -0.53 22.51 -24.52
N ASP A 119 0.20 21.58 -23.91
CA ASP A 119 1.66 21.60 -23.81
C ASP A 119 2.31 21.55 -25.18
N TYR A 120 1.87 20.64 -26.07
CA TYR A 120 2.37 20.57 -27.44
C TYR A 120 2.02 21.81 -28.27
N ALA A 121 0.80 22.37 -28.12
CA ALA A 121 0.40 23.60 -28.82
C ALA A 121 1.25 24.82 -28.41
N ASN A 122 1.65 24.88 -27.15
CA ASN A 122 2.42 26.00 -26.60
C ASN A 122 3.95 25.83 -26.74
N ASN A 123 4.44 24.62 -27.03
CA ASN A 123 5.87 24.35 -27.10
C ASN A 123 6.47 24.63 -28.49
N LYS A 124 6.75 25.92 -28.72
CA LYS A 124 7.40 26.45 -29.95
C LYS A 124 8.79 25.84 -30.26
N LYS A 125 9.41 25.09 -29.33
CA LYS A 125 10.75 24.51 -29.50
C LYS A 125 10.75 23.13 -30.15
N LEU A 126 9.63 22.41 -30.15
CA LEU A 126 9.61 21.00 -30.55
C LEU A 126 9.84 20.77 -32.06
N LYS A 127 9.67 21.79 -32.92
CA LYS A 127 9.83 21.68 -34.39
C LYS A 127 9.15 20.43 -34.99
N LEU A 128 8.02 20.02 -34.42
CA LEU A 128 7.25 18.86 -34.88
C LEU A 128 6.14 19.32 -35.81
N THR A 129 5.85 18.50 -36.81
CA THR A 129 4.63 18.61 -37.61
C THR A 129 3.40 18.27 -36.77
N PRO A 130 2.21 18.76 -37.16
CA PRO A 130 0.95 18.37 -36.52
C PRO A 130 0.76 16.85 -36.43
N GLU A 131 1.15 16.10 -37.46
CA GLU A 131 1.06 14.62 -37.48
C GLU A 131 1.99 13.97 -36.46
N GLN A 132 3.22 14.50 -36.31
CA GLN A 132 4.16 14.03 -35.29
C GLN A 132 3.67 14.35 -33.87
N ILE A 133 3.04 15.50 -33.68
CA ILE A 133 2.42 15.87 -32.40
C ILE A 133 1.29 14.89 -32.06
N GLU A 134 0.37 14.64 -32.99
CA GLU A 134 -0.75 13.71 -32.79
C GLU A 134 -0.27 12.29 -32.53
N THR A 135 0.77 11.83 -33.23
CA THR A 135 1.38 10.51 -33.01
C THR A 135 1.96 10.39 -31.59
N ARG A 136 2.67 11.43 -31.11
CA ARG A 136 3.22 11.43 -29.75
C ARG A 136 2.13 11.50 -28.69
N ILE A 137 1.10 12.33 -28.89
CA ILE A 137 -0.04 12.42 -27.99
C ILE A 137 -0.70 11.05 -27.84
N LYS A 138 -0.97 10.35 -28.95
CA LYS A 138 -1.58 9.01 -28.90
C LYS A 138 -0.73 8.02 -28.11
N ALA A 139 0.59 8.00 -28.34
CA ALA A 139 1.49 7.10 -27.62
C ALA A 139 1.54 7.40 -26.10
N ASP A 140 1.68 8.69 -25.74
CA ASP A 140 1.74 9.14 -24.34
C ASP A 140 0.40 8.86 -23.61
N VAL A 141 -0.74 9.15 -24.26
CA VAL A 141 -2.09 8.89 -23.73
C VAL A 141 -2.36 7.40 -23.57
N GLU A 142 -1.92 6.55 -24.49
CA GLU A 142 -2.10 5.10 -24.38
C GLU A 142 -1.43 4.54 -23.12
N VAL A 143 -0.17 4.94 -22.87
CA VAL A 143 0.58 4.55 -21.67
C VAL A 143 -0.14 5.04 -20.41
N TYR A 144 -0.50 6.33 -20.37
CA TYR A 144 -1.15 6.93 -19.21
C TYR A 144 -2.51 6.29 -18.91
N ASN A 145 -3.30 5.98 -19.94
CA ASN A 145 -4.59 5.33 -19.79
C ASN A 145 -4.45 3.94 -19.17
N ARG A 146 -3.47 3.13 -19.61
CA ARG A 146 -3.19 1.82 -19.02
C ARG A 146 -2.83 1.92 -17.54
N VAL A 147 -2.01 2.91 -17.18
CA VAL A 147 -1.60 3.16 -15.78
C VAL A 147 -2.81 3.58 -14.94
N ALA A 148 -3.60 4.55 -15.42
CA ALA A 148 -4.81 5.02 -14.73
C ALA A 148 -5.83 3.89 -14.52
N ASP A 149 -6.07 3.07 -15.55
CA ASP A 149 -6.98 1.91 -15.51
C ASP A 149 -6.55 0.86 -14.48
N ARG A 150 -5.24 0.74 -14.22
CA ARG A 150 -4.70 -0.23 -13.26
C ARG A 150 -4.86 0.21 -11.82
N THR A 151 -5.13 1.49 -11.54
CA THR A 151 -5.19 2.05 -10.17
C THR A 151 -6.06 1.22 -9.22
N PHE A 152 -7.28 0.86 -9.63
CA PHE A 152 -8.24 0.10 -8.82
C PHE A 152 -8.38 -1.38 -9.24
N LYS A 153 -7.41 -1.90 -10.01
CA LYS A 153 -7.39 -3.30 -10.46
C LYS A 153 -6.36 -4.12 -9.70
N ASN A 154 -6.72 -5.36 -9.39
CA ASN A 154 -5.87 -6.34 -8.71
C ASN A 154 -5.26 -7.34 -9.68
N SER A 155 -5.90 -7.54 -10.83
CA SER A 155 -5.47 -8.44 -11.87
C SER A 155 -4.38 -7.82 -12.75
N TYR A 156 -3.51 -8.70 -13.24
CA TYR A 156 -2.46 -8.39 -14.18
C TYR A 156 -2.73 -9.16 -15.45
N THR A 157 -2.57 -8.50 -16.59
CA THR A 157 -2.68 -9.16 -17.89
C THR A 157 -1.43 -8.93 -18.73
N ASP A 158 -1.13 -9.89 -19.59
CA ASP A 158 -0.11 -9.76 -20.61
C ASP A 158 -0.57 -8.76 -21.70
N LYS A 159 0.28 -8.55 -22.70
CA LYS A 159 0.00 -7.69 -23.85
C LYS A 159 -1.19 -8.14 -24.71
N ASN A 160 -1.62 -9.39 -24.58
CA ASN A 160 -2.74 -9.99 -25.30
C ASN A 160 -4.03 -10.01 -24.45
N GLY A 161 -3.99 -9.48 -23.22
CA GLY A 161 -5.11 -9.49 -22.29
C GLY A 161 -5.28 -10.80 -21.52
N ASN A 162 -4.33 -11.73 -21.60
CA ASN A 162 -4.40 -12.97 -20.81
C ASN A 162 -3.97 -12.70 -19.37
N PRO A 163 -4.63 -13.32 -18.36
CA PRO A 163 -4.24 -13.18 -16.96
C PRO A 163 -2.81 -13.68 -16.70
N ILE A 164 -2.03 -12.89 -15.95
CA ILE A 164 -0.69 -13.26 -15.51
C ILE A 164 -0.79 -13.96 -14.15
N PRO A 165 -0.25 -15.19 -14.01
CA PRO A 165 -0.30 -15.93 -12.76
C PRO A 165 0.46 -15.23 -11.63
N PHE A 166 -0.17 -15.12 -10.45
CA PHE A 166 0.47 -14.59 -9.25
C PHE A 166 1.75 -15.35 -8.89
N GLY A 167 2.78 -14.63 -8.45
CA GLY A 167 4.07 -15.22 -8.04
C GLY A 167 4.94 -15.73 -9.20
N SER A 168 4.50 -15.57 -10.45
CA SER A 168 5.37 -15.82 -11.62
C SER A 168 6.40 -14.70 -11.81
N ASP A 169 7.46 -14.99 -12.57
CA ASP A 169 8.46 -13.99 -12.95
C ASP A 169 7.84 -12.81 -13.71
N GLU A 170 6.87 -13.11 -14.59
CA GLU A 170 6.13 -12.08 -15.32
C GLU A 170 5.26 -11.22 -14.39
N PHE A 171 4.61 -11.84 -13.39
CA PHE A 171 3.86 -11.10 -12.37
C PHE A 171 4.77 -10.16 -11.60
N LEU A 172 5.92 -10.64 -11.10
CA LEU A 172 6.88 -9.81 -10.38
C LEU A 172 7.35 -8.63 -11.24
N LYS A 173 7.73 -8.90 -12.49
CA LYS A 173 8.16 -7.87 -13.43
C LYS A 173 7.08 -6.83 -13.71
N LYS A 174 5.81 -7.24 -13.86
CA LYS A 174 4.69 -6.32 -14.08
C LYS A 174 4.29 -5.54 -12.83
N LEU A 175 4.31 -6.20 -11.67
CA LEU A 175 4.04 -5.58 -10.38
C LEU A 175 5.04 -4.46 -10.14
N ALA A 176 6.34 -4.74 -10.27
CA ALA A 176 7.44 -3.79 -10.08
C ALA A 176 7.69 -2.87 -11.29
N SER A 177 6.91 -2.98 -12.36
CA SER A 177 7.12 -2.24 -13.63
C SER A 177 7.20 -0.72 -13.42
N PRO A 178 8.30 -0.09 -13.84
CA PRO A 178 8.48 1.37 -13.76
C PRO A 178 7.45 2.17 -14.55
N GLU A 179 6.82 1.59 -15.58
CA GLU A 179 5.66 2.24 -16.23
C GLU A 179 4.58 2.65 -15.22
N PHE A 180 4.38 1.86 -14.16
CA PHE A 180 3.42 2.14 -13.09
C PHE A 180 4.09 2.75 -11.86
N ASN A 181 5.26 2.25 -11.46
CA ASN A 181 5.95 2.65 -10.22
C ASN A 181 6.96 3.79 -10.41
N GLY A 182 7.12 4.27 -11.64
CA GLY A 182 8.11 5.24 -12.05
C GLY A 182 8.13 6.49 -11.19
N GLN A 183 9.32 6.88 -10.77
CA GLN A 183 9.59 8.13 -10.07
C GLN A 183 10.53 9.06 -10.82
N ASP A 184 11.08 8.59 -11.94
CA ASP A 184 12.05 9.33 -12.73
C ASP A 184 11.34 10.18 -13.78
N LYS A 185 11.85 11.40 -14.03
CA LYS A 185 11.35 12.44 -14.95
C LYS A 185 10.32 13.42 -14.35
N THR A 186 10.70 14.70 -14.38
CA THR A 186 9.97 15.86 -13.85
C THR A 186 9.03 16.54 -14.86
N ASP A 187 9.05 16.07 -16.11
CA ASP A 187 8.55 16.83 -17.26
C ASP A 187 7.25 16.25 -17.86
N ARG A 188 6.83 15.06 -17.42
CA ARG A 188 5.58 14.41 -17.82
C ARG A 188 5.02 13.58 -16.65
N PRO A 189 3.69 13.46 -16.50
CA PRO A 189 3.09 12.62 -15.48
C PRO A 189 3.16 11.15 -15.89
N ASP A 190 4.30 10.52 -15.66
CA ASP A 190 4.53 9.09 -15.79
C ASP A 190 4.67 8.41 -14.41
N GLY A 191 4.42 7.11 -14.37
CA GLY A 191 4.47 6.30 -13.14
C GLY A 191 3.38 6.65 -12.13
N MET A 192 3.77 6.82 -10.87
CA MET A 192 2.84 6.92 -9.73
C MET A 192 1.97 8.19 -9.72
N GLU A 193 2.26 9.18 -10.56
CA GLU A 193 1.43 10.37 -10.67
C GLU A 193 -0.01 10.06 -11.11
N GLY A 194 -0.19 9.22 -12.14
CA GLY A 194 -1.52 8.84 -12.62
C GLY A 194 -2.38 8.17 -11.55
N PRO A 195 -1.90 7.10 -10.90
CA PRO A 195 -2.64 6.41 -9.84
C PRO A 195 -2.93 7.30 -8.63
N VAL A 196 -2.00 8.17 -8.22
CA VAL A 196 -2.25 9.13 -7.14
C VAL A 196 -3.35 10.12 -7.54
N LYS A 197 -3.33 10.68 -8.77
CA LYS A 197 -4.40 11.58 -9.25
C LYS A 197 -5.75 10.89 -9.23
N VAL A 198 -5.82 9.64 -9.70
CA VAL A 198 -7.05 8.85 -9.69
C VAL A 198 -7.60 8.67 -8.27
N VAL A 199 -6.74 8.38 -7.27
CA VAL A 199 -7.17 8.27 -5.87
C VAL A 199 -7.68 9.61 -5.33
N ILE A 200 -7.01 10.72 -5.62
CA ILE A 200 -7.45 12.05 -5.17
C ILE A 200 -8.78 12.45 -5.81
N GLU A 201 -8.96 12.24 -7.11
CA GLU A 201 -10.22 12.52 -7.80
C GLU A 201 -11.34 11.58 -7.35
N TYR A 202 -11.04 10.33 -7.04
CA TYR A 202 -11.99 9.40 -6.40
C TYR A 202 -12.47 9.93 -5.06
N MET A 203 -11.53 10.36 -4.19
CA MET A 203 -11.86 10.91 -2.87
C MET A 203 -12.73 12.16 -2.99
N ARG A 204 -12.40 13.06 -3.93
CA ARG A 204 -13.19 14.27 -4.22
C ARG A 204 -14.58 13.95 -4.74
N ALA A 205 -14.73 12.94 -5.58
CA ALA A 205 -16.05 12.52 -6.05
C ALA A 205 -16.88 11.86 -4.94
N LYS A 206 -16.25 11.06 -4.07
CA LYS A 206 -16.89 10.42 -2.89
C LYS A 206 -17.25 11.46 -1.81
N HIS A 207 -16.41 12.48 -1.63
CA HIS A 207 -16.55 13.54 -0.63
C HIS A 207 -16.36 14.94 -1.26
N PRO A 208 -17.34 15.47 -2.04
CA PRO A 208 -17.20 16.71 -2.83
C PRO A 208 -16.75 17.95 -2.05
N ASP A 209 -17.09 18.02 -0.77
CA ASP A 209 -16.73 19.10 0.16
C ASP A 209 -15.92 18.61 1.37
N GLY A 210 -15.34 17.40 1.30
CA GLY A 210 -14.74 16.73 2.46
C GLY A 210 -15.76 16.32 3.54
N LYS A 211 -17.06 16.60 3.35
CA LYS A 211 -18.12 16.16 4.26
C LYS A 211 -18.18 14.63 4.30
N GLY A 212 -18.18 14.07 5.51
CA GLY A 212 -18.16 12.63 5.73
C GLY A 212 -16.77 11.99 5.59
N TYR A 213 -15.73 12.76 5.24
CA TYR A 213 -14.35 12.29 5.29
C TYR A 213 -13.85 12.37 6.74
N VAL A 214 -13.76 11.21 7.40
CA VAL A 214 -13.36 11.10 8.81
C VAL A 214 -12.19 10.13 8.95
N PRO A 215 -11.22 10.39 9.85
CA PRO A 215 -10.13 9.47 10.05
C PRO A 215 -10.65 8.23 10.76
N ASN A 216 -10.09 7.07 10.42
CA ASN A 216 -10.28 5.90 11.23
C ASN A 216 -9.40 5.97 12.50
N LEU A 217 -10.06 6.23 13.63
CA LEU A 217 -9.43 6.30 14.96
C LEU A 217 -9.71 5.05 15.81
N ALA A 218 -10.30 4.00 15.25
CA ALA A 218 -10.69 2.79 16.00
C ALA A 218 -9.57 2.20 16.88
N PRO A 219 -8.32 2.06 16.40
CA PRO A 219 -7.25 1.49 17.23
C PRO A 219 -6.96 2.29 18.51
N TRP A 220 -7.06 3.62 18.47
CA TRP A 220 -6.88 4.46 19.66
C TRP A 220 -8.12 4.45 20.54
N ASN A 221 -9.32 4.43 19.94
CA ASN A 221 -10.57 4.37 20.68
C ASN A 221 -10.66 3.08 21.51
N GLU A 222 -10.25 1.94 20.96
CA GLU A 222 -10.20 0.66 21.66
C GLU A 222 -9.24 0.69 22.86
N LYS A 223 -8.01 1.19 22.67
CA LYS A 223 -7.04 1.34 23.77
C LYS A 223 -7.55 2.27 24.87
N ILE A 224 -8.10 3.42 24.49
CA ILE A 224 -8.69 4.39 25.43
C ILE A 224 -9.84 3.76 26.21
N ALA A 225 -10.70 2.98 25.55
CA ALA A 225 -11.77 2.25 26.22
C ALA A 225 -11.23 1.23 27.22
N GLY A 226 -10.21 0.45 26.83
CA GLY A 226 -9.54 -0.51 27.72
C GLY A 226 -8.91 0.16 28.95
N HIS A 227 -8.21 1.28 28.78
CA HIS A 227 -7.66 2.03 29.91
C HIS A 227 -8.75 2.57 30.85
N LYS A 228 -9.88 3.04 30.30
CA LYS A 228 -11.03 3.48 31.09
C LYS A 228 -11.67 2.34 31.87
N GLU A 229 -11.76 1.15 31.28
CA GLU A 229 -12.25 -0.05 31.96
C GLU A 229 -11.31 -0.51 33.07
N ASN A 230 -10.00 -0.53 32.83
CA ASN A 230 -9.00 -0.84 33.85
C ASN A 230 -9.08 0.11 35.05
N LEU A 231 -9.20 1.42 34.80
CA LEU A 231 -9.37 2.42 35.86
C LEU A 231 -10.66 2.18 36.65
N LYS A 232 -11.77 1.84 35.97
CA LYS A 232 -13.04 1.50 36.63
C LYS A 232 -12.87 0.27 37.55
N ASN A 233 -12.16 -0.76 37.08
CA ASN A 233 -11.90 -1.98 37.86
C ASN A 233 -11.01 -1.69 39.08
N LEU A 234 -9.94 -0.92 38.91
CA LEU A 234 -9.06 -0.49 40.01
C LEU A 234 -9.83 0.36 41.05
N SER A 235 -10.71 1.26 40.61
CA SER A 235 -11.58 2.01 41.51
C SER A 235 -12.53 1.12 42.30
N ALA A 236 -13.13 0.11 41.65
CA ALA A 236 -14.01 -0.84 42.33
C ALA A 236 -13.25 -1.72 43.34
N GLU A 237 -12.03 -2.14 43.01
CA GLU A 237 -11.14 -2.89 43.91
C GLU A 237 -10.74 -2.05 45.13
N LEU A 238 -10.43 -0.76 44.93
CA LEU A 238 -10.13 0.18 46.00
C LEU A 238 -11.32 0.35 46.95
N GLU A 239 -12.52 0.52 46.42
CA GLU A 239 -13.73 0.62 47.23
C GLU A 239 -14.01 -0.68 48.02
N THR A 240 -13.82 -1.83 47.39
CA THR A 240 -14.02 -3.14 48.03
C THR A 240 -13.03 -3.33 49.18
N THR A 241 -11.76 -2.96 48.97
CA THR A 241 -10.71 -3.02 49.99
C THR A 241 -11.04 -2.11 51.18
N ARG A 242 -11.53 -0.89 50.92
CA ARG A 242 -11.96 0.06 51.97
C ARG A 242 -13.08 -0.49 52.83
N LYS A 243 -14.06 -1.15 52.19
CA LYS A 243 -15.27 -1.69 52.83
C LYS A 243 -15.06 -3.07 53.47
N ASN A 244 -13.91 -3.73 53.26
CA ASN A 244 -13.66 -5.07 53.78
C ASN A 244 -13.42 -5.04 55.32
N PRO A 245 -14.27 -5.68 56.14
CA PRO A 245 -14.11 -5.69 57.59
C PRO A 245 -13.01 -6.64 58.09
N GLU A 246 -12.55 -7.59 57.27
CA GLU A 246 -11.55 -8.59 57.64
C GLU A 246 -10.11 -8.08 57.53
N LEU A 247 -9.90 -6.95 56.84
CA LEU A 247 -8.59 -6.32 56.70
C LEU A 247 -8.32 -5.35 57.85
N SER A 248 -7.12 -5.45 58.46
CA SER A 248 -6.62 -4.45 59.40
C SER A 248 -6.38 -3.10 58.71
N ASP A 249 -6.43 -2.01 59.47
CA ASP A 249 -6.20 -0.65 58.94
C ASP A 249 -4.82 -0.50 58.29
N LYS A 250 -3.80 -1.16 58.84
CA LYS A 250 -2.44 -1.18 58.26
C LYS A 250 -2.41 -1.89 56.90
N ALA A 251 -3.14 -3.00 56.77
CA ALA A 251 -3.26 -3.72 55.51
C ALA A 251 -4.02 -2.87 54.48
N LYS A 252 -5.14 -2.25 54.87
CA LYS A 252 -5.91 -1.33 54.00
C LYS A 252 -5.03 -0.20 53.48
N ALA A 253 -4.31 0.51 54.35
CA ALA A 253 -3.44 1.61 53.94
C ALA A 253 -2.34 1.17 52.95
N THR A 254 -1.82 -0.06 53.09
CA THR A 254 -0.83 -0.62 52.17
C THR A 254 -1.45 -0.89 50.80
N PHE A 255 -2.60 -1.57 50.76
CA PHE A 255 -3.33 -1.84 49.52
C PHE A 255 -3.78 -0.56 48.80
N GLU A 256 -4.28 0.43 49.54
CA GLU A 256 -4.67 1.71 48.98
C GLU A 256 -3.50 2.41 48.30
N LYS A 257 -2.31 2.38 48.91
CA LYS A 257 -1.09 2.96 48.33
C LYS A 257 -0.68 2.24 47.04
N GLU A 258 -0.77 0.92 47.00
CA GLU A 258 -0.45 0.13 45.81
C GLU A 258 -1.45 0.35 44.68
N LEU A 259 -2.75 0.35 44.99
CA LEU A 259 -3.82 0.64 44.01
C LEU A 259 -3.72 2.06 43.48
N ALA A 260 -3.45 3.05 44.34
CA ALA A 260 -3.23 4.43 43.91
C ALA A 260 -2.06 4.54 42.91
N LYS A 261 -0.96 3.80 43.15
CA LYS A 261 0.18 3.75 42.22
C LYS A 261 -0.22 3.13 40.87
N LYS A 262 -0.99 2.03 40.87
CA LYS A 262 -1.50 1.40 39.64
C LYS A 262 -2.44 2.35 38.88
N MET A 263 -3.34 3.03 39.58
CA MET A 263 -4.25 4.01 38.99
C MET A 263 -3.49 5.19 38.38
N GLU A 264 -2.41 5.66 39.01
CA GLU A 264 -1.58 6.75 38.46
C GLU A 264 -0.90 6.33 37.14
N VAL A 265 -0.33 5.12 37.09
CA VAL A 265 0.28 4.56 35.88
C VAL A 265 -0.76 4.44 34.76
N GLU A 266 -1.92 3.88 35.08
CA GLU A 266 -3.00 3.69 34.10
C GLU A 266 -3.57 5.03 33.61
N THR A 267 -3.70 6.03 34.49
CA THR A 267 -4.14 7.38 34.13
C THR A 267 -3.14 8.06 33.18
N LYS A 268 -1.83 7.91 33.44
CA LYS A 268 -0.79 8.43 32.54
C LYS A 268 -0.84 7.76 31.16
N ALA A 269 -1.05 6.44 31.11
CA ALA A 269 -1.22 5.70 29.87
C ALA A 269 -2.45 6.18 29.08
N LEU A 270 -3.60 6.33 29.75
CA LEU A 270 -4.82 6.89 29.17
C LEU A 270 -4.59 8.28 28.56
N HIS A 271 -3.99 9.20 29.32
CA HIS A 271 -3.69 10.55 28.83
C HIS A 271 -2.74 10.54 27.63
N SER A 272 -1.76 9.63 27.62
CA SER A 272 -0.84 9.47 26.49
C SER A 272 -1.59 9.06 25.22
N GLU A 273 -2.46 8.06 25.29
CA GLU A 273 -3.25 7.59 24.15
C GLU A 273 -4.29 8.63 23.69
N GLU A 274 -4.93 9.36 24.61
CA GLU A 274 -5.83 10.48 24.25
C GLU A 274 -5.09 11.63 23.54
N ASN A 275 -3.88 11.96 23.99
CA ASN A 275 -3.03 12.95 23.33
C ASN A 275 -2.58 12.49 21.94
N ALA A 276 -2.19 11.22 21.80
CA ALA A 276 -1.84 10.64 20.51
C ALA A 276 -3.03 10.68 19.53
N ARG A 277 -4.24 10.34 20.00
CA ARG A 277 -5.48 10.44 19.21
C ARG A 277 -5.79 11.87 18.78
N ARG A 278 -5.66 12.86 19.68
CA ARG A 278 -5.87 14.29 19.35
C ARG A 278 -4.90 14.77 18.26
N LYS A 279 -3.60 14.49 18.44
CA LYS A 279 -2.58 14.82 17.43
C LYS A 279 -2.89 14.16 16.08
N ARG A 280 -3.38 12.92 16.09
CA ARG A 280 -3.78 12.22 14.85
C ARG A 280 -4.91 12.92 14.13
N MET A 281 -5.90 13.44 14.85
CA MET A 281 -7.00 14.21 14.29
C MET A 281 -6.52 15.53 13.66
N GLU A 282 -5.62 16.24 14.32
CA GLU A 282 -5.02 17.49 13.79
C GLU A 282 -4.26 17.25 12.47
N GLU A 283 -3.45 16.19 12.42
CA GLU A 283 -2.70 15.81 11.21
C GLU A 283 -3.63 15.34 10.07
N PHE A 284 -4.72 14.64 10.39
CA PHE A 284 -5.74 14.30 9.42
C PHE A 284 -6.39 15.54 8.83
N GLN A 285 -6.69 16.56 9.64
CA GLN A 285 -7.30 17.80 9.17
C GLN A 285 -6.42 18.53 8.14
N LYS A 286 -5.09 18.45 8.28
CA LYS A 286 -4.15 18.98 7.27
C LYS A 286 -4.27 18.24 5.94
N SER A 287 -4.35 16.91 5.99
CA SER A 287 -4.55 16.06 4.81
C SER A 287 -5.89 16.36 4.14
N ALA A 288 -6.97 16.45 4.93
CA ALA A 288 -8.29 16.83 4.44
C ALA A 288 -8.29 18.21 3.77
N THR A 289 -7.62 19.20 4.38
CA THR A 289 -7.49 20.55 3.82
C THR A 289 -6.72 20.53 2.50
N LEU A 290 -5.65 19.75 2.38
CA LEU A 290 -4.89 19.61 1.13
C LEU A 290 -5.76 19.02 0.01
N ILE A 291 -6.53 17.97 0.30
CA ILE A 291 -7.31 17.23 -0.70
C ILE A 291 -8.58 17.98 -1.09
N PHE A 292 -9.32 18.51 -0.11
CA PHE A 292 -10.67 19.04 -0.29
C PHE A 292 -10.78 20.55 -0.14
N GLY A 293 -9.74 21.22 0.35
CA GLY A 293 -9.75 22.66 0.56
C GLY A 293 -10.05 23.41 -0.75
N LYS A 294 -10.98 24.36 -0.69
CA LYS A 294 -11.39 25.18 -1.83
C LYS A 294 -10.91 26.62 -1.65
N GLY A 295 -10.55 27.25 -2.77
CA GLY A 295 -10.24 28.67 -2.85
C GLY A 295 -11.50 29.54 -2.88
N ALA A 296 -11.31 30.85 -2.94
CA ALA A 296 -12.41 31.83 -2.95
C ALA A 296 -13.34 31.69 -4.18
N ASN A 297 -12.86 31.10 -5.27
CA ASN A 297 -13.64 30.83 -6.48
C ASN A 297 -14.41 29.49 -6.43
N GLY A 298 -14.33 28.74 -5.33
CA GLY A 298 -14.99 27.44 -5.18
C GLY A 298 -14.24 26.26 -5.83
N GLU A 299 -13.11 26.51 -6.49
CA GLU A 299 -12.23 25.46 -7.02
C GLU A 299 -11.31 24.90 -5.94
N TYR A 300 -10.78 23.69 -6.13
CA TYR A 300 -9.81 23.12 -5.20
C TYR A 300 -8.53 23.97 -5.15
N ALA A 301 -8.11 24.33 -3.94
CA ALA A 301 -6.96 25.20 -3.69
C ALA A 301 -5.63 24.60 -4.17
N VAL A 302 -5.56 23.26 -4.25
CA VAL A 302 -4.43 22.53 -4.83
C VAL A 302 -4.98 21.52 -5.84
N SER A 303 -4.50 21.55 -7.07
CA SER A 303 -4.91 20.58 -8.09
C SER A 303 -4.42 19.17 -7.74
N SER A 304 -5.12 18.14 -8.23
CA SER A 304 -4.67 16.75 -8.07
C SER A 304 -3.33 16.51 -8.76
N ASP A 305 -3.03 17.25 -9.84
CA ASP A 305 -1.74 17.25 -10.52
C ASP A 305 -0.59 17.65 -9.59
N VAL A 306 -0.73 18.79 -8.90
CA VAL A 306 0.28 19.27 -7.96
C VAL A 306 0.44 18.30 -6.78
N ILE A 307 -0.67 17.78 -6.26
CA ILE A 307 -0.62 16.78 -5.17
C ILE A 307 0.13 15.55 -5.63
N ALA A 308 -0.20 15.00 -6.80
CA ALA A 308 0.40 13.79 -7.31
C ALA A 308 1.90 13.94 -7.60
N LYS A 309 2.30 15.04 -8.25
CA LYS A 309 3.71 15.32 -8.55
C LYS A 309 4.56 15.41 -7.28
N GLN A 310 4.04 16.08 -6.26
CA GLN A 310 4.73 16.21 -4.97
C GLN A 310 4.73 14.88 -4.20
N THR A 311 3.61 14.15 -4.22
CA THR A 311 3.50 12.82 -3.60
C THR A 311 4.51 11.85 -4.21
N LYS A 312 4.55 11.71 -5.55
CA LYS A 312 5.48 10.81 -6.29
C LYS A 312 6.92 10.97 -5.82
N ALA A 313 7.37 12.22 -5.65
CA ALA A 313 8.75 12.53 -5.26
C ALA A 313 9.15 12.01 -3.86
N ALA A 314 8.21 11.58 -3.02
CA ALA A 314 8.49 11.11 -1.66
C ALA A 314 7.72 9.85 -1.25
N ILE A 315 7.13 9.12 -2.21
CA ILE A 315 6.31 7.94 -1.92
C ILE A 315 7.03 6.60 -2.15
N CYS A 316 8.33 6.59 -2.48
CA CYS A 316 9.12 5.36 -2.76
C CYS A 316 8.94 4.29 -1.69
N ARG A 317 8.93 4.67 -0.41
CA ARG A 317 8.68 3.72 0.68
C ARG A 317 7.24 3.20 0.74
N VAL A 318 6.24 4.02 0.40
CA VAL A 318 4.83 3.61 0.42
C VAL A 318 4.56 2.64 -0.72
N ASP A 319 5.09 2.95 -1.91
CA ASP A 319 5.04 2.10 -3.09
C ASP A 319 5.73 0.75 -2.83
N THR A 320 6.99 0.78 -2.39
CA THR A 320 7.72 -0.48 -2.15
C THR A 320 7.10 -1.35 -1.07
N ASN A 321 6.46 -0.74 -0.05
CA ASN A 321 5.63 -1.48 0.92
C ASN A 321 4.40 -2.13 0.26
N TYR A 322 3.74 -1.45 -0.67
CA TYR A 322 2.65 -2.01 -1.47
C TYR A 322 3.15 -3.19 -2.29
N LEU A 323 4.19 -2.99 -3.11
CA LEU A 323 4.76 -4.00 -3.99
C LEU A 323 5.18 -5.24 -3.20
N GLN A 324 5.92 -5.06 -2.10
CA GLN A 324 6.31 -6.18 -1.25
C GLN A 324 5.11 -6.90 -0.63
N SER A 325 4.06 -6.17 -0.21
CA SER A 325 2.83 -6.77 0.34
C SER A 325 2.04 -7.55 -0.69
N ARG A 326 1.99 -7.07 -1.93
CA ARG A 326 1.36 -7.79 -3.03
C ARG A 326 2.18 -9.02 -3.40
N ALA A 327 3.46 -8.87 -3.70
CA ALA A 327 4.32 -9.97 -4.12
C ALA A 327 4.38 -11.11 -3.09
N ASN A 328 4.49 -10.76 -1.80
CA ASN A 328 4.62 -11.76 -0.74
C ASN A 328 3.29 -12.35 -0.28
N GLY A 329 2.18 -12.07 -0.99
CA GLY A 329 0.86 -12.61 -0.70
C GLY A 329 0.29 -12.15 0.64
N ARG A 330 0.74 -10.99 1.14
CA ARG A 330 0.25 -10.43 2.40
C ARG A 330 -1.00 -9.58 2.19
N MET A 331 -1.14 -8.96 1.02
CA MET A 331 -2.27 -8.08 0.68
C MET A 331 -2.78 -8.35 -0.73
N GLU A 332 -4.09 -8.15 -0.91
CA GLU A 332 -4.76 -8.31 -2.20
C GLU A 332 -5.40 -7.04 -2.78
N ALA A 333 -5.30 -5.94 -2.04
CA ALA A 333 -5.78 -4.61 -2.44
C ALA A 333 -5.04 -4.08 -3.68
N SER A 334 -5.70 -3.25 -4.49
CA SER A 334 -5.03 -2.58 -5.59
C SER A 334 -4.11 -1.49 -5.03
N PHE A 335 -3.28 -0.87 -5.88
CA PHE A 335 -2.50 0.28 -5.42
C PHE A 335 -3.42 1.40 -4.93
N GLY A 336 -4.51 1.67 -5.66
CA GLY A 336 -5.52 2.64 -5.29
C GLY A 336 -6.24 2.32 -3.98
N ASP A 337 -6.67 1.06 -3.77
CA ASP A 337 -7.27 0.63 -2.50
C ASP A 337 -6.28 0.84 -1.34
N TYR A 338 -5.03 0.42 -1.52
CA TYR A 338 -3.97 0.57 -0.52
C TYR A 338 -3.68 2.04 -0.21
N LEU A 339 -3.45 2.86 -1.25
CA LEU A 339 -3.12 4.27 -1.09
C LEU A 339 -4.28 5.02 -0.42
N LEU A 340 -5.51 4.80 -0.87
CA LEU A 340 -6.70 5.37 -0.27
C LEU A 340 -6.80 5.01 1.22
N ASN A 341 -6.57 3.75 1.57
CA ASN A 341 -6.51 3.33 2.97
C ASN A 341 -5.42 4.07 3.74
N LYS A 342 -4.21 4.22 3.18
CA LYS A 342 -3.14 4.96 3.85
C LYS A 342 -3.47 6.43 4.08
N ILE A 343 -4.23 7.05 3.18
CA ILE A 343 -4.71 8.42 3.33
C ILE A 343 -5.80 8.50 4.42
N GLU A 344 -6.84 7.65 4.34
CA GLU A 344 -7.97 7.63 5.26
C GLU A 344 -7.58 7.26 6.70
N MET A 345 -6.57 6.39 6.86
CA MET A 345 -5.99 6.07 8.16
C MET A 345 -5.09 7.19 8.69
N GLY A 346 -4.63 8.10 7.83
CA GLY A 346 -3.64 9.15 8.10
C GLY A 346 -2.18 8.67 8.13
N ASP A 347 -1.90 7.46 7.62
CA ASP A 347 -0.56 6.85 7.61
C ASP A 347 0.40 7.63 6.70
N ILE A 348 -0.15 8.28 5.68
CA ILE A 348 0.52 9.30 4.87
C ILE A 348 -0.15 10.65 5.06
N ARG A 349 0.63 11.73 5.00
CA ARG A 349 0.16 13.08 5.31
C ARG A 349 0.97 14.15 4.57
N PRO A 350 0.50 15.41 4.52
CA PRO A 350 1.32 16.52 4.04
C PRO A 350 2.72 16.51 4.66
N GLY A 351 3.76 16.59 3.83
CA GLY A 351 5.14 16.64 4.30
C GLY A 351 5.49 17.96 4.94
N THR A 352 6.53 17.97 5.78
CA THR A 352 7.10 19.19 6.36
C THR A 352 7.67 20.09 5.26
N ASP A 353 8.46 19.52 4.35
CA ASP A 353 9.06 20.22 3.22
C ASP A 353 8.17 20.17 1.97
N GLN A 354 7.57 19.00 1.69
CA GLN A 354 6.64 18.79 0.59
C GLN A 354 5.18 19.01 1.02
N LYS A 355 4.85 20.23 1.46
CA LYS A 355 3.53 20.58 2.05
C LYS A 355 2.33 20.37 1.13
N LYS A 356 2.56 20.26 -0.18
CA LYS A 356 1.52 20.04 -1.19
C LYS A 356 1.41 18.58 -1.64
N GLY A 357 2.27 17.68 -1.17
CA GLY A 357 2.22 16.24 -1.46
C GLY A 357 1.87 15.43 -0.21
N LEU A 358 1.35 14.23 -0.40
CA LEU A 358 1.13 13.25 0.67
C LEU A 358 2.38 12.37 0.77
N VAL A 359 3.10 12.43 1.88
CA VAL A 359 4.39 11.78 2.04
C VAL A 359 4.46 10.97 3.34
N TRP A 360 5.52 10.18 3.46
CA TRP A 360 5.84 9.43 4.67
C TRP A 360 6.81 10.22 5.57
N ASP A 361 6.31 11.22 6.30
CA ASP A 361 7.18 12.13 7.08
C ASP A 361 7.29 11.80 8.58
N ASN A 362 6.55 10.80 9.08
CA ASN A 362 6.43 10.58 10.53
C ASN A 362 6.21 9.12 10.94
N ALA A 363 6.72 8.18 10.14
CA ALA A 363 6.88 6.78 10.50
C ALA A 363 5.63 5.98 10.95
N HIS A 364 4.41 6.47 10.74
CA HIS A 364 3.19 5.74 11.14
C HIS A 364 2.82 4.59 10.21
N LEU A 365 3.38 4.56 9.00
CA LEU A 365 3.28 3.41 8.11
C LEU A 365 4.23 2.33 8.64
N LYS A 366 3.73 1.49 9.55
CA LYS A 366 4.39 0.25 9.91
C LYS A 366 4.41 -0.65 8.68
N GLY A 367 5.61 -0.95 8.21
CA GLY A 367 5.85 -1.98 7.21
C GLY A 367 6.44 -3.21 7.87
N TYR A 368 7.12 -4.00 7.07
CA TYR A 368 7.96 -5.14 7.44
C TYR A 368 8.89 -4.81 8.63
N GLU A 369 8.59 -5.39 9.80
CA GLU A 369 9.20 -5.02 11.09
C GLU A 369 10.63 -5.56 11.27
N ASN A 370 11.07 -6.50 10.43
CA ASN A 370 12.44 -7.02 10.48
C ASN A 370 13.32 -6.29 9.49
N THR A 371 14.27 -5.51 10.01
CA THR A 371 15.35 -4.91 9.22
C THR A 371 16.64 -5.65 9.43
N TYR A 372 17.43 -5.77 8.36
CA TYR A 372 18.74 -6.40 8.37
C TYR A 372 19.77 -5.43 7.77
N PRO A 373 20.84 -5.10 8.51
CA PRO A 373 21.09 -5.48 9.91
C PRO A 373 20.04 -4.83 10.83
N ARG A 374 19.74 -5.48 11.96
CA ARG A 374 18.84 -4.91 12.96
C ARG A 374 19.49 -3.64 13.49
N LYS A 375 18.95 -2.50 13.12
CA LYS A 375 19.40 -1.22 13.66
C LYS A 375 18.20 -0.57 14.31
N ASP A 376 18.32 -0.27 15.60
CA ASP A 376 17.46 0.69 16.29
C ASP A 376 17.34 1.89 15.36
N ASP A 377 16.11 2.27 15.03
CA ASP A 377 15.66 3.23 14.01
C ASP A 377 16.73 4.09 13.31
N ILE A 378 16.60 4.32 11.99
CA ILE A 378 17.26 5.50 11.41
C ILE A 378 16.78 6.70 12.25
N ASP A 379 17.69 7.36 12.96
CA ASP A 379 17.37 8.22 14.09
C ASP A 379 16.36 9.31 13.68
N GLY A 380 15.12 9.23 14.17
CA GLY A 380 14.04 10.18 13.82
C GLY A 380 13.26 9.91 12.52
N GLY A 381 13.53 8.82 11.79
CA GLY A 381 12.68 8.28 10.71
C GLY A 381 12.38 9.22 9.54
N SER A 382 13.11 10.33 9.42
CA SER A 382 12.89 11.38 8.42
C SER A 382 13.83 11.21 7.22
N PHE A 383 13.48 11.83 6.10
CA PHE A 383 14.33 11.89 4.91
C PHE A 383 15.73 12.46 5.24
N ASN A 384 15.78 13.47 6.12
CA ASN A 384 17.02 14.13 6.53
C ASN A 384 17.92 13.23 7.40
N ALA A 385 17.33 12.41 8.28
CA ALA A 385 18.09 11.50 9.13
C ALA A 385 18.83 10.42 8.34
N ALA A 386 18.20 9.94 7.27
CA ALA A 386 18.78 8.90 6.44
C ALA A 386 19.89 9.45 5.51
N ASN A 387 19.84 10.74 5.15
CA ASN A 387 20.96 11.44 4.48
C ASN A 387 22.20 11.63 5.38
N ALA A 388 22.04 11.53 6.71
CA ALA A 388 23.14 11.63 7.67
C ALA A 388 23.76 10.27 8.03
N TYR A 389 23.35 9.18 7.36
CA TYR A 389 23.82 7.83 7.68
C TYR A 389 25.28 7.62 7.22
N THR A 390 26.10 7.05 8.09
CA THR A 390 27.55 6.83 7.86
C THR A 390 27.97 5.36 7.93
N GLY A 391 27.02 4.43 7.96
CA GLY A 391 27.35 2.99 8.00
C GLY A 391 27.80 2.44 6.65
N GLU A 392 28.42 1.27 6.67
CA GLU A 392 28.88 0.56 5.47
C GLU A 392 27.75 -0.20 4.76
N PRO A 393 27.81 -0.37 3.42
CA PRO A 393 26.89 -1.26 2.70
C PRO A 393 27.01 -2.71 3.16
N LEU A 394 25.90 -3.44 3.07
CA LEU A 394 25.83 -4.86 3.31
C LEU A 394 26.66 -5.63 2.27
N LYS A 395 27.41 -6.62 2.75
CA LYS A 395 28.19 -7.52 1.90
C LYS A 395 27.28 -8.50 1.17
N TYR A 396 27.71 -8.93 -0.02
CA TYR A 396 27.00 -9.93 -0.83
C TYR A 396 26.68 -11.18 -0.02
N GLU A 397 27.66 -11.74 0.69
CA GLU A 397 27.52 -12.98 1.45
C GLU A 397 26.43 -12.86 2.53
N TYR A 398 26.38 -11.72 3.21
CA TYR A 398 25.37 -11.45 4.23
C TYR A 398 23.97 -11.28 3.62
N ILE A 399 23.86 -10.63 2.45
CA ILE A 399 22.59 -10.51 1.74
C ILE A 399 22.09 -11.90 1.32
N GLN A 400 22.98 -12.77 0.80
CA GLN A 400 22.60 -14.14 0.47
C GLN A 400 22.10 -14.91 1.70
N GLU A 401 22.76 -14.76 2.86
CA GLU A 401 22.35 -15.38 4.11
C GLU A 401 20.92 -14.97 4.53
N ILE A 402 20.66 -13.66 4.63
CA ILE A 402 19.36 -13.15 5.09
C ILE A 402 18.23 -13.38 4.08
N THR A 403 18.58 -13.58 2.80
CA THR A 403 17.62 -13.86 1.72
C THR A 403 17.48 -15.34 1.36
N ALA A 404 18.26 -16.24 1.97
CA ALA A 404 18.26 -17.67 1.64
C ALA A 404 16.88 -18.35 1.74
N GLY A 405 16.01 -17.87 2.63
CA GLY A 405 14.64 -18.40 2.80
C GLY A 405 13.58 -17.82 1.87
N MET A 406 13.96 -16.93 0.95
CA MET A 406 13.06 -16.25 0.03
C MET A 406 12.61 -17.21 -1.08
N LYS A 407 11.31 -17.31 -1.30
CA LYS A 407 10.71 -18.20 -2.31
C LYS A 407 10.59 -17.48 -3.65
N PRO A 408 10.61 -18.20 -4.80
CA PRO A 408 10.23 -17.63 -6.08
C PRO A 408 8.90 -16.87 -6.01
N GLY A 409 8.82 -15.72 -6.68
CA GLY A 409 7.64 -14.87 -6.65
C GLY A 409 7.58 -13.91 -5.46
N GLN A 410 8.53 -13.96 -4.52
CA GLN A 410 8.63 -13.00 -3.42
C GLN A 410 9.53 -11.82 -3.78
N VAL A 411 9.41 -10.73 -3.02
CA VAL A 411 10.33 -9.59 -3.05
C VAL A 411 10.72 -9.15 -1.64
N TYR A 412 11.87 -8.50 -1.52
CA TYR A 412 12.25 -7.71 -0.35
C TYR A 412 12.52 -6.28 -0.76
N GLN A 413 11.98 -5.34 0.01
CA GLN A 413 12.36 -3.94 -0.08
C GLN A 413 13.79 -3.77 0.42
N VAL A 414 14.56 -2.94 -0.27
CA VAL A 414 15.91 -2.57 0.08
C VAL A 414 16.06 -1.06 0.12
N TRP A 415 17.00 -0.59 0.94
CA TRP A 415 17.38 0.83 1.01
C TRP A 415 18.82 1.01 0.54
N THR A 416 19.02 1.93 -0.39
CA THR A 416 20.31 2.18 -1.06
C THR A 416 20.64 3.67 -1.13
N ASP A 417 21.92 3.96 -1.37
CA ASP A 417 22.46 5.29 -1.67
C ASP A 417 22.24 5.63 -3.16
N THR A 418 21.76 6.85 -3.44
CA THR A 418 21.51 7.36 -4.80
C THR A 418 22.66 8.16 -5.40
N ASP A 419 23.52 8.79 -4.60
CA ASP A 419 24.58 9.68 -5.09
C ASP A 419 25.75 8.91 -5.73
N SER A 420 25.87 7.66 -5.34
CA SER A 420 26.88 6.70 -5.81
C SER A 420 26.33 5.71 -6.83
N TYR A 421 25.01 5.70 -6.98
CA TYR A 421 24.28 4.68 -7.72
C TYR A 421 24.61 4.72 -9.20
N GLY A 422 25.01 3.57 -9.75
CA GLY A 422 25.34 3.47 -11.17
C GLY A 422 26.62 4.22 -11.57
N ASN A 423 27.48 4.57 -10.61
CA ASN A 423 28.84 5.03 -10.87
C ASN A 423 29.86 4.08 -10.23
N PRO A 424 30.58 3.27 -11.03
CA PRO A 424 31.50 2.29 -10.49
C PRO A 424 32.75 2.92 -9.85
N ASP A 425 32.99 4.21 -10.08
CA ASP A 425 34.12 4.95 -9.51
C ASP A 425 33.78 5.61 -8.16
N ARG A 426 32.53 5.52 -7.69
CA ARG A 426 32.03 6.16 -6.45
C ARG A 426 31.53 5.15 -5.40
N VAL A 427 32.32 4.12 -5.12
CA VAL A 427 31.93 3.07 -4.15
C VAL A 427 32.01 3.54 -2.69
N SER A 428 32.64 4.70 -2.40
CA SER A 428 32.93 5.17 -1.03
C SER A 428 32.44 6.59 -0.72
N SER A 429 31.48 7.15 -1.46
CA SER A 429 30.85 8.44 -1.13
C SER A 429 29.86 8.35 0.03
N THR A 430 29.62 9.47 0.71
CA THR A 430 28.55 9.64 1.69
C THR A 430 27.20 9.26 1.08
N PRO A 431 26.33 8.52 1.79
CA PRO A 431 24.99 8.20 1.31
C PRO A 431 24.18 9.46 0.94
N GLY A 432 23.71 9.49 -0.31
CA GLY A 432 22.85 10.51 -0.88
C GLY A 432 21.36 10.32 -0.55
N PRO A 433 20.47 11.10 -1.19
CA PRO A 433 19.03 11.05 -0.92
C PRO A 433 18.46 9.64 -1.00
N ASN A 434 17.66 9.26 -0.01
CA ASN A 434 17.25 7.87 0.20
C ASN A 434 16.47 7.28 -0.98
N HIS A 435 16.85 6.09 -1.43
CA HIS A 435 16.08 5.32 -2.40
C HIS A 435 15.69 3.95 -1.87
N TYR A 436 14.42 3.61 -2.06
CA TYR A 436 13.84 2.33 -1.66
C TYR A 436 13.32 1.65 -2.92
N TYR A 437 13.72 0.42 -3.19
CA TYR A 437 13.19 -0.40 -4.29
C TYR A 437 13.22 -1.90 -3.92
N GLU A 438 12.89 -2.81 -4.84
CA GLU A 438 12.86 -4.25 -4.56
C GLU A 438 14.02 -5.06 -5.15
N PHE A 439 14.41 -6.10 -4.41
CA PHE A 439 14.95 -7.32 -5.00
C PHE A 439 13.87 -8.40 -5.01
N GLY A 440 13.65 -9.03 -6.16
CA GLY A 440 12.74 -10.17 -6.30
C GLY A 440 13.46 -11.50 -6.41
N MET A 441 12.75 -12.60 -6.16
CA MET A 441 13.28 -13.95 -6.36
C MET A 441 12.60 -14.58 -7.57
N ASN A 442 13.36 -14.91 -8.61
CA ASN A 442 12.81 -15.56 -9.81
C ASN A 442 12.60 -17.07 -9.60
N GLN A 443 12.00 -17.73 -10.59
CA GLN A 443 11.78 -19.19 -10.59
C GLN A 443 13.07 -20.02 -10.54
N ALA A 444 14.20 -19.46 -10.97
CA ALA A 444 15.51 -20.09 -10.89
C ALA A 444 16.20 -19.92 -9.52
N GLY A 445 15.56 -19.26 -8.55
CA GLY A 445 16.15 -18.99 -7.23
C GLY A 445 17.24 -17.93 -7.23
N GLN A 446 17.21 -17.02 -8.22
CA GLN A 446 18.14 -15.89 -8.32
C GLN A 446 17.47 -14.59 -7.89
N LEU A 447 18.22 -13.75 -7.17
CA LEU A 447 17.79 -12.38 -6.88
C LEU A 447 17.81 -11.55 -8.16
N VAL A 448 16.70 -10.85 -8.40
CA VAL A 448 16.45 -10.03 -9.58
C VAL A 448 16.32 -8.57 -9.17
N TYR A 449 16.89 -7.71 -9.98
CA TYR A 449 16.91 -6.28 -9.80
C TYR A 449 15.60 -5.63 -10.24
N TYR A 450 14.81 -5.11 -9.30
CA TYR A 450 13.53 -4.45 -9.57
C TYR A 450 13.52 -3.01 -9.06
N ASN A 451 14.40 -2.19 -9.63
CA ASN A 451 14.39 -0.74 -9.36
C ASN A 451 13.29 -0.02 -10.15
N HIS A 452 12.35 0.61 -9.43
CA HIS A 452 11.21 1.30 -10.01
C HIS A 452 11.56 2.58 -10.82
N THR A 453 12.82 3.03 -10.85
CA THR A 453 13.25 4.17 -11.68
C THR A 453 13.81 3.79 -13.05
N GLU A 454 13.94 2.49 -13.37
CA GLU A 454 14.70 1.98 -14.54
C GLU A 454 16.17 2.36 -14.57
N GLN A 455 16.68 3.07 -13.55
CA GLN A 455 18.05 3.54 -13.55
C GLN A 455 19.01 2.33 -13.54
N PRO A 456 19.83 2.13 -14.59
CA PRO A 456 20.71 0.98 -14.66
C PRO A 456 21.91 1.16 -13.71
N VAL A 457 22.41 0.04 -13.19
CA VAL A 457 23.60 0.02 -12.33
C VAL A 457 24.81 -0.39 -13.17
N LYS A 458 25.79 0.51 -13.27
CA LYS A 458 27.10 0.23 -13.85
C LYS A 458 27.98 -0.53 -12.85
N TYR A 459 28.61 -1.60 -13.29
CA TYR A 459 29.56 -2.39 -12.49
C TYR A 459 30.69 -2.93 -13.36
N PHE A 460 31.78 -3.40 -12.74
CA PHE A 460 32.83 -4.15 -13.43
C PHE A 460 32.64 -5.65 -13.23
N ASP A 461 32.65 -6.43 -14.31
CA ASP A 461 32.60 -7.90 -14.22
C ASP A 461 33.93 -8.50 -13.72
N ALA A 462 33.97 -9.82 -13.54
CA ALA A 462 35.15 -10.53 -13.04
C ALA A 462 36.42 -10.33 -13.90
N ASN A 463 36.28 -9.86 -15.15
CA ASN A 463 37.40 -9.55 -16.04
C ASN A 463 37.73 -8.04 -16.06
N GLY A 464 37.14 -7.25 -15.17
CA GLY A 464 37.29 -5.80 -15.12
C GLY A 464 36.57 -5.06 -16.26
N LYS A 465 35.64 -5.70 -16.98
CA LYS A 465 34.90 -5.03 -18.07
C LYS A 465 33.65 -4.35 -17.54
N PRO A 466 33.35 -3.11 -17.99
CA PRO A 466 32.14 -2.42 -17.59
C PRO A 466 30.89 -3.14 -18.13
N ARG A 467 29.89 -3.29 -17.28
CA ARG A 467 28.59 -3.90 -17.55
C ARG A 467 27.46 -3.05 -16.99
N LEU A 468 26.25 -3.31 -17.47
CA LEU A 468 25.02 -2.72 -16.97
C LEU A 468 24.14 -3.82 -16.37
N LEU A 469 23.62 -3.56 -15.17
CA LEU A 469 22.52 -4.31 -14.57
C LEU A 469 21.25 -3.47 -14.77
N GLU A 470 20.30 -4.02 -15.52
CA GLU A 470 19.05 -3.36 -15.90
C GLU A 470 17.84 -4.00 -15.20
N PHE A 471 16.74 -3.25 -15.13
CA PHE A 471 15.49 -3.71 -14.53
C PHE A 471 15.07 -5.10 -15.04
N GLY A 472 14.77 -6.01 -14.12
CA GLY A 472 14.35 -7.38 -14.39
C GLY A 472 15.50 -8.35 -14.68
N GLN A 473 16.76 -7.95 -14.57
CA GLN A 473 17.90 -8.85 -14.72
C GLN A 473 18.30 -9.51 -13.38
N PRO A 474 18.75 -10.77 -13.39
CA PRO A 474 19.40 -11.39 -12.24
C PRO A 474 20.62 -10.57 -11.80
N ILE A 475 20.81 -10.41 -10.50
CA ILE A 475 21.91 -9.62 -9.92
C ILE A 475 23.17 -10.49 -9.85
N PRO A 476 24.21 -10.22 -10.66
CA PRO A 476 25.46 -10.96 -10.60
C PRO A 476 26.24 -10.59 -9.33
N LYS A 477 27.14 -11.48 -8.89
CA LYS A 477 27.95 -11.29 -7.67
C LYS A 477 28.73 -9.97 -7.71
N GLU A 478 29.21 -9.60 -8.88
CA GLU A 478 30.04 -8.43 -9.13
C GLU A 478 29.28 -7.11 -9.04
N ALA A 479 27.94 -7.11 -9.19
CA ALA A 479 27.14 -5.89 -9.11
C ALA A 479 26.88 -5.43 -7.66
N TRP A 480 26.96 -6.33 -6.67
CA TRP A 480 26.57 -6.05 -5.29
C TRP A 480 27.29 -4.88 -4.62
N PRO A 481 28.62 -4.70 -4.77
CA PRO A 481 29.31 -3.54 -4.22
C PRO A 481 28.78 -2.20 -4.77
N TYR A 482 28.26 -2.20 -6.01
CA TYR A 482 27.79 -1.01 -6.72
C TYR A 482 26.31 -0.70 -6.45
N LEU A 483 25.53 -1.70 -6.01
CA LEU A 483 24.16 -1.50 -5.55
C LEU A 483 24.09 -0.72 -4.24
N ARG A 484 25.16 -0.77 -3.43
CA ARG A 484 25.30 -0.06 -2.15
C ARG A 484 24.05 -0.18 -1.27
N VAL A 485 23.69 -1.42 -0.95
CA VAL A 485 22.51 -1.74 -0.12
C VAL A 485 22.88 -1.61 1.34
N PHE A 486 22.16 -0.80 2.11
CA PHE A 486 22.43 -0.62 3.54
C PHE A 486 21.46 -1.39 4.43
N ARG A 487 20.23 -1.61 3.94
CA ARG A 487 19.22 -2.37 4.68
C ARG A 487 18.36 -3.20 3.74
N VAL A 488 17.93 -4.34 4.26
CA VAL A 488 16.87 -5.20 3.68
C VAL A 488 15.72 -5.27 4.68
N TYR A 489 14.48 -5.14 4.19
CA TYR A 489 13.25 -5.14 4.99
C TYR A 489 12.42 -6.41 4.68
N LYS A 490 12.04 -7.16 5.73
CA LYS A 490 11.43 -8.51 5.62
C LYS A 490 10.10 -8.69 6.36
#